data_AF-A0AAW4VJE8-F1
#
_entry.id   AF-A0AAW4VJE8-F1
#
_cell.length_a   1.000
_cell.length_b   1.000
_cell.length_c   1.000
_cell.angle_alpha   90.00
_cell.angle_beta   90.00
_cell.angle_gamma   90.00
#
_symmetry.space_group_name_H-M   'P 1'
#
loop_
_entity.id
_entity.type
_entity.pdbx_description
1 polymer ?
#
loop_
_entity_poly.entity_id
_entity_poly.type
_entity_poly.pdbx_seq_one_letter_code
_entity_poly.pdbx_strand_id
1 'polypeptide(L)' 'MRLIEVILDDKNLNEAVKRVKRNKGVVGVDKMTVYEIDTYFQNNKERIKKEILEKKYRP' A
#
# COMPACT_ATOMS: atom_id res chain seq x y z
N MET A 1 21.75 3.93 0.11
CA MET A 1 20.36 3.42 0.10
C MET A 1 19.63 3.99 -1.11
N ARG A 2 18.92 3.17 -1.88
CA ARG A 2 18.06 3.68 -2.96
C ARG A 2 16.71 4.11 -2.36
N LEU A 3 16.17 5.25 -2.78
CA LEU A 3 14.91 5.79 -2.22
C LEU A 3 13.75 4.79 -2.28
N ILE A 4 13.68 3.99 -3.35
CA ILE A 4 12.63 2.97 -3.52
C ILE A 4 12.67 1.87 -2.45
N GLU A 5 13.85 1.53 -1.93
CA GLU A 5 14.00 0.55 -0.85
C GLU A 5 13.43 1.11 0.46
N VAL A 6 13.62 2.42 0.69
CA VAL A 6 13.07 3.12 1.87
C VAL A 6 11.56 3.28 1.76
N ILE A 7 11.03 3.59 0.57
CA ILE A 7 9.58 3.70 0.33
C ILE A 7 8.88 2.36 0.57
N LEU A 8 9.49 1.27 0.12
CA LEU A 8 8.93 -0.08 0.24
C LEU A 8 9.29 -0.78 1.57
N ASP A 9 9.97 -0.09 2.48
CA ASP A 9 10.27 -0.61 3.81
C ASP A 9 8.98 -0.90 4.58
N ASP A 10 8.97 -2.04 5.28
CA ASP A 10 7.78 -2.53 5.97
C ASP A 10 7.30 -1.59 7.07
N LYS A 11 8.21 -0.89 7.76
CA LYS A 11 7.84 0.09 8.78
C LYS A 11 7.21 1.30 8.12
N ASN A 12 7.78 1.79 7.01
CA ASN A 12 7.22 2.90 6.25
C ASN A 12 5.81 2.58 5.74
N LEU A 13 5.61 1.40 5.15
CA LEU A 13 4.31 0.96 4.65
C LEU A 13 3.26 0.83 5.77
N ASN A 14 3.65 0.30 6.94
CA ASN A 14 2.73 0.19 8.07
C ASN A 14 2.27 1.56 8.59
N GLU A 15 3.17 2.55 8.65
CA GLU A 15 2.81 3.93 9.01
C GLU A 15 1.93 4.59 7.96
N ALA A 16 2.16 4.31 6.66
CA ALA A 16 1.32 4.79 5.58
C ALA A 16 -0.11 4.23 5.68
N VAL A 17 -0.28 2.93 5.95
CA VAL A 17 -1.60 2.30 6.15
C VAL A 17 -2.35 2.97 7.31
N LYS A 18 -1.70 3.15 8.47
CA LYS A 18 -2.31 3.84 9.62
C LYS A 18 -2.79 5.25 9.26
N ARG A 19 -2.00 5.99 8.48
CA ARG A 19 -2.34 7.34 8.04
C ARG A 19 -3.54 7.37 7.09
N VAL A 20 -3.62 6.44 6.14
CA VAL A 20 -4.77 6.31 5.22
C VAL A 20 -6.05 6.02 6.01
N LYS A 21 -6.01 5.09 6.96
CA LYS A 21 -7.16 4.77 7.82
C LYS A 21 -7.61 5.97 8.66
N ARG A 22 -6.66 6.75 9.18
CA ARG A 22 -6.96 7.98 9.94
C ARG A 22 -7.66 9.04 9.09
N ASN A 23 -7.32 9.13 7.80
CA ASN A 23 -7.91 10.12 6.90
C ASN A 23 -9.38 9.83 6.54
N LYS A 24 -9.86 8.58 6.68
CA LYS A 24 -11.26 8.18 6.47
C LYS A 24 -11.85 8.68 5.13
N GLY A 25 -11.06 8.63 4.06
CA GLY A 25 -11.49 9.07 2.73
C GLY A 25 -12.62 8.22 2.14
N VAL A 26 -13.27 8.77 1.10
CA VAL A 26 -14.24 8.03 0.28
C VAL A 26 -13.56 6.92 -0.53
N VAL A 27 -14.33 5.90 -0.90
CA VAL A 27 -13.84 4.77 -1.70
C VAL A 27 -13.44 5.18 -3.12
N GLY A 28 -12.49 4.45 -3.71
CA GLY A 28 -12.07 4.64 -5.09
C GLY A 28 -12.98 3.92 -6.11
N VAL A 29 -12.48 3.79 -7.35
CA VAL A 29 -13.18 3.09 -8.46
C VAL A 29 -13.41 1.61 -8.15
N ASP A 30 -12.49 0.99 -7.41
CA ASP A 30 -12.57 -0.40 -6.94
C ASP A 30 -13.57 -0.60 -5.78
N LYS A 31 -14.15 0.49 -5.27
CA LYS A 31 -15.08 0.52 -4.13
C LYS A 31 -14.51 -0.04 -2.83
N MET A 32 -13.19 -0.17 -2.72
CA MET A 32 -12.54 -0.67 -1.50
C MET A 32 -12.59 0.40 -0.40
N THR A 33 -13.06 0.02 0.78
CA THR A 33 -13.14 0.88 1.96
C THR A 33 -11.81 0.90 2.72
N VAL A 34 -11.59 1.96 3.50
CA VAL A 34 -10.43 2.06 4.41
C VAL A 34 -10.39 0.95 5.47
N TYR A 35 -11.50 0.25 5.70
CA TYR A 35 -11.58 -0.87 6.65
C TYR A 35 -11.05 -2.18 6.04
N GLU A 36 -11.12 -2.32 4.71
CA GLU A 36 -10.65 -3.50 3.98
C GLU A 36 -9.14 -3.46 3.68
N ILE A 37 -8.50 -2.30 3.89
CA ILE A 37 -7.10 -2.08 3.52
C ILE A 37 -6.14 -3.04 4.23
N ASP A 38 -6.39 -3.42 5.49
CA ASP A 38 -5.50 -4.32 6.23
C ASP A 38 -5.47 -5.70 5.58
N THR A 39 -6.65 -6.27 5.31
CA THR A 39 -6.79 -7.58 4.67
C THR A 39 -6.23 -7.56 3.25
N TYR A 40 -6.51 -6.49 2.49
CA TYR A 40 -5.96 -6.36 1.14
C TYR A 40 -4.43 -6.32 1.16
N PHE A 41 -3.84 -5.51 2.06
CA PHE A 41 -2.39 -5.38 2.16
C PHE A 41 -1.74 -6.67 2.67
N GLN A 42 -2.33 -7.37 3.65
CA GLN A 42 -1.83 -8.67 4.11
C GLN A 42 -1.71 -9.69 2.96
N ASN A 43 -2.69 -9.72 2.06
CA ASN A 43 -2.72 -10.68 0.95
C ASN A 43 -1.88 -10.26 -0.27
N ASN A 44 -1.66 -8.95 -0.48
CA ASN A 44 -1.10 -8.42 -1.73
C ASN A 44 0.25 -7.69 -1.57
N LYS A 45 0.70 -7.36 -0.36
CA LYS A 45 1.86 -6.49 -0.11
C LYS A 45 3.11 -6.92 -0.88
N GLU A 46 3.50 -8.19 -0.78
CA GLU A 46 4.73 -8.67 -1.43
C GLU A 46 4.63 -8.65 -2.96
N ARG A 47 3.45 -8.97 -3.51
CA ARG A 47 3.18 -8.83 -4.96
C ARG A 47 3.33 -7.36 -5.39
N ILE A 48 2.70 -6.43 -4.68
CA ILE A 48 2.73 -5.00 -4.99
C ILE A 48 4.17 -4.46 -4.90
N LYS A 49 4.90 -4.79 -3.82
CA LYS A 49 6.32 -4.40 -3.66
C LYS A 49 7.17 -4.87 -4.84
N LYS A 50 7.02 -6.13 -5.23
CA LYS A 50 7.73 -6.72 -6.37
C LYS A 50 7.37 -6.01 -7.69
N GLU A 51 6.09 -5.82 -7.96
CA GLU A 51 5.63 -5.14 -9.18
C GLU A 51 6.11 -3.68 -9.25
N ILE A 52 6.17 -2.97 -8.12
CA ILE A 52 6.73 -1.60 -8.08
C ILE A 52 8.24 -1.62 -8.36
N LEU A 53 9.01 -2.53 -7.75
CA LEU A 53 10.44 -2.68 -8.00
C LEU A 53 10.74 -3.03 -9.47
N GLU A 54 9.93 -3.89 -10.06
CA GLU A 54 10.03 -4.30 -11.48
C GLU A 54 9.40 -3.28 -12.45
N LYS A 55 8.84 -2.16 -11.95
CA LYS A 55 8.13 -1.14 -12.73
C LYS A 55 6.91 -1.65 -13.53
N LYS A 56 6.31 -2.74 -13.06
CA LYS A 56 5.13 -3.39 -13.65
C LYS A 56 3.81 -2.95 -13.02
N TYR A 57 3.84 -2.38 -11.81
CA TYR A 57 2.63 -1.91 -11.12
C TYR A 57 1.91 -0.82 -11.93
N ARG A 58 0.58 -0.90 -11.96
CA ARG A 58 -0.32 0.06 -12.62
C ARG A 58 -1.37 0.51 -11.58
N PRO A 59 -1.27 1.76 -11.10
CA PRO A 59 -2.25 2.34 -10.17
C PRO A 59 -3.63 2.53 -10.82
#